data_AF-A0A260RSJ0-F1
#
_entry.id   AF-A0A260RSJ0-F1
#
_cell.length_a   1.000
_cell.length_b   1.000
_cell.length_c   1.000
_cell.angle_alpha   90.00
_cell.angle_beta   90.00
_cell.angle_gamma   90.00
#
_symmetry.space_group_name_H-M   'P 1'
#
loop_
_entity.id
_entity.type
_entity.pdbx_description
1 polymer ?
#
loop_
_entity_poly.entity_id
_entity_poly.type
_entity_poly.pdbx_seq_one_letter_code
_entity_poly.pdbx_strand_id
1 'polypeptide(L)'
;MERNGGDLVTTGVDAGLATRSPRRGLTAAGTTVMVLGLVAGWVVVYSVSLMGALWRFREPDAPAPTLSMGDQWADLAVGAAQVVVGAVAIALVYFVRRRKLPAVWPARSGTARKAALTWCAAIGAASASLLVLSRLDIVRFSFSVPASVESDWLAVVSALAVGLREEPILVALPVLLLVGRLPIWAIMALSATMRGLLYMYFGGGGFLWALCWGAAAVWVFYRYRRLWVLIAIHGLVMNIQVLDRVIPSENAATVLQGINILILFAALLWWLAPRALEAFLPNTVAVRYGDATVETTPMVAEVVLNPEKLDPDESRREPPVKP
;
A
#
# COMPACT_ATOMS: atom_id res chain seq x y z
N MET A 1 -46.69 58.87 -6.25
CA MET A 1 -46.52 58.43 -4.85
C MET A 1 -45.98 57.01 -4.92
N GLU A 2 -44.76 56.80 -4.40
CA GLU A 2 -44.20 55.51 -3.92
C GLU A 2 -43.96 54.37 -4.94
N ARG A 3 -42.85 53.62 -4.95
CA ARG A 3 -41.62 53.56 -4.13
C ARG A 3 -40.53 52.86 -4.97
N ASN A 4 -39.33 53.45 -4.98
CA ASN A 4 -38.08 52.79 -5.36
C ASN A 4 -37.78 51.66 -4.35
N GLY A 5 -37.75 50.41 -4.82
CA GLY A 5 -37.23 49.27 -4.07
C GLY A 5 -35.81 48.97 -4.52
N GLY A 6 -34.83 49.63 -3.89
CA GLY A 6 -33.43 49.24 -4.02
C GLY A 6 -33.13 48.11 -3.05
N ASP A 7 -32.90 46.92 -3.58
CA ASP A 7 -32.42 45.78 -2.80
C ASP A 7 -30.91 45.92 -2.54
N LEU A 8 -30.61 46.22 -1.28
CA LEU A 8 -29.28 46.19 -0.70
C LEU A 8 -28.71 44.76 -0.73
N VAL A 9 -27.72 44.56 -1.58
CA VAL A 9 -26.81 43.39 -1.51
C VAL A 9 -25.96 43.55 -0.25
N THR A 10 -26.36 42.87 0.83
CA THR A 10 -25.51 42.70 2.02
C THR A 10 -24.40 41.70 1.69
N THR A 11 -23.20 42.20 1.44
CA THR A 11 -21.97 41.42 1.43
C THR A 11 -21.68 40.92 2.84
N GLY A 12 -22.26 39.77 3.18
CA GLY A 12 -21.94 39.02 4.39
C GLY A 12 -20.51 38.48 4.33
N VAL A 13 -19.54 39.35 4.61
CA VAL A 13 -18.18 39.00 4.98
C VAL A 13 -18.21 38.55 6.45
N ASP A 14 -18.96 37.48 6.72
CA ASP A 14 -18.91 36.82 8.02
C ASP A 14 -17.67 35.95 8.07
N ALA A 15 -16.59 36.59 8.52
CA ALA A 15 -15.84 36.17 9.69
C ALA A 15 -15.86 34.66 9.99
N GLY A 16 -15.38 33.87 9.03
CA GLY A 16 -14.84 32.53 9.26
C GLY A 16 -13.51 32.63 10.01
N LEU A 17 -13.50 33.28 11.18
CA LEU A 17 -12.52 33.06 12.22
C LEU A 17 -12.70 31.61 12.65
N ALA A 18 -12.08 30.73 11.88
CA ALA A 18 -11.75 29.37 12.26
C ALA A 18 -11.04 29.51 13.60
N THR A 19 -11.80 29.34 14.67
CA THR A 19 -11.32 29.16 16.01
C THR A 19 -10.39 27.96 15.92
N ARG A 20 -9.08 28.26 15.76
CA ARG A 20 -8.01 27.31 15.98
C ARG A 20 -8.05 27.00 17.46
N SER A 21 -9.01 26.16 17.85
CA SER A 21 -8.99 25.42 19.10
C SER A 21 -7.56 24.94 19.24
N PRO A 22 -6.83 25.32 20.30
CA PRO A 22 -5.49 24.85 20.54
C PRO A 22 -5.63 23.35 20.81
N ARG A 23 -5.57 22.55 19.73
CA ARG A 23 -5.41 21.12 19.82
C ARG A 23 -4.11 20.97 20.59
N ARG A 24 -4.21 20.64 21.89
CA ARG A 24 -3.11 20.09 22.69
C ARG A 24 -2.67 18.81 21.99
N GLY A 25 -1.92 18.96 20.90
CA GLY A 25 -1.19 17.88 20.28
C GLY A 25 -0.24 17.33 21.33
N LEU A 26 -0.15 16.01 21.43
CA LEU A 26 0.92 15.40 22.21
C LEU A 26 2.25 16.00 21.76
N THR A 27 3.07 16.37 22.74
CA THR A 27 4.39 16.97 22.52
C THR A 27 5.26 16.06 21.68
N ALA A 28 6.31 16.60 21.06
CA ALA A 28 7.31 15.81 20.34
C ALA A 28 7.79 14.61 21.19
N ALA A 29 8.01 14.83 22.50
CA ALA A 29 8.36 13.77 23.45
C ALA A 29 7.32 12.63 23.50
N GLY A 30 6.02 12.95 23.52
CA GLY A 30 4.96 11.94 23.50
C GLY A 30 4.96 11.09 22.22
N THR A 31 5.22 11.73 21.06
CA THR A 31 5.37 11.01 19.79
C THR A 31 6.62 10.13 19.79
N THR A 32 7.74 10.62 20.31
CA THR A 32 8.98 9.84 20.44
C THR A 32 8.78 8.61 21.32
N VAL A 33 8.13 8.74 22.48
CA VAL A 33 7.83 7.60 23.36
C VAL A 33 6.96 6.56 22.65
N MET A 34 5.97 6.98 21.86
CA MET A 34 5.14 6.06 21.08
C MET A 34 5.94 5.30 20.01
N VAL A 35 6.84 6.00 19.30
CA VAL A 35 7.72 5.37 18.30
C VAL A 35 8.67 4.38 18.96
N LEU A 36 9.35 4.78 20.05
CA LEU A 36 10.27 3.91 20.78
C LEU A 36 9.54 2.70 21.37
N GLY A 37 8.36 2.90 21.96
CA GLY A 37 7.53 1.81 22.47
C GLY A 37 7.08 0.84 21.39
N LEU A 38 6.71 1.34 20.21
CA LEU A 38 6.38 0.51 19.05
C LEU A 38 7.58 -0.32 18.58
N VAL A 39 8.76 0.31 18.44
CA VAL A 39 9.99 -0.37 18.02
C VAL A 39 10.41 -1.40 19.05
N ALA A 40 10.43 -1.05 20.34
CA ALA A 40 10.79 -1.98 21.42
C ALA A 40 9.82 -3.16 21.49
N GLY A 41 8.51 -2.90 21.40
CA GLY A 41 7.50 -3.96 21.37
C GLY A 41 7.67 -4.88 20.16
N TRP A 42 7.93 -4.32 18.98
CA TRP A 42 8.23 -5.11 17.79
C TRP A 42 9.50 -5.96 17.94
N VAL A 43 10.59 -5.40 18.48
CA VAL A 43 11.84 -6.15 18.75
C VAL A 43 11.56 -7.33 19.67
N VAL A 44 10.78 -7.14 20.74
CA VAL A 44 10.43 -8.23 21.67
C VAL A 44 9.63 -9.31 20.94
N VAL A 45 8.56 -8.91 20.24
CA VAL A 45 7.64 -9.82 19.53
C VAL A 45 8.35 -10.62 18.44
N TYR A 46 9.30 -10.01 17.72
CA TYR A 46 10.02 -10.64 16.60
C TYR A 46 11.48 -10.95 16.89
N SER A 47 11.89 -10.98 18.16
CA SER A 47 13.29 -11.17 18.57
C SER A 47 13.93 -12.41 17.94
N VAL A 48 13.25 -13.56 18.00
CA VAL A 48 13.71 -14.83 17.39
C VAL A 48 13.87 -14.69 15.88
N SER A 49 12.87 -14.11 15.19
CA SER A 49 12.93 -13.89 13.74
C SER A 49 14.05 -12.92 13.35
N LEU A 50 14.30 -11.89 14.13
CA LEU A 50 15.39 -10.93 13.92
C LEU A 50 16.76 -11.58 14.11
N MET A 51 16.94 -12.34 15.18
CA MET A 51 18.18 -13.07 15.43
C MET A 51 18.46 -14.08 14.30
N GLY A 52 17.44 -14.84 13.88
CA GLY A 52 17.54 -15.74 12.74
C GLY A 52 17.88 -15.01 11.44
N ALA A 53 17.26 -13.85 11.19
CA ALA A 53 17.53 -13.04 10.01
C ALA A 53 18.97 -12.49 9.98
N LEU A 54 19.46 -11.99 11.12
CA LEU A 54 20.81 -11.48 11.27
C LEU A 54 21.86 -12.60 11.16
N TRP A 55 21.60 -13.75 11.79
CA TRP A 55 22.48 -14.91 11.68
C TRP A 55 22.58 -15.38 10.22
N ARG A 56 21.45 -15.53 9.53
CA ARG A 56 21.43 -15.95 8.12
C ARG A 56 22.06 -14.91 7.18
N PHE A 57 21.90 -13.63 7.48
CA PHE A 57 22.58 -12.56 6.74
C PHE A 57 24.10 -12.65 6.88
N ARG A 58 24.59 -12.99 8.08
CA ARG A 58 26.03 -13.18 8.37
C ARG A 58 26.58 -14.49 7.78
N GLU A 59 25.78 -15.54 7.75
CA GLU A 59 26.14 -16.87 7.26
C GLU A 59 25.23 -17.28 6.08
N PRO A 60 25.39 -16.66 4.89
CA PRO A 60 24.50 -16.89 3.76
C PRO A 60 24.53 -18.35 3.27
N ASP A 61 25.70 -18.99 3.39
CA ASP A 61 25.97 -20.36 2.94
C ASP A 61 25.68 -21.42 4.03
N ALA A 62 25.13 -21.02 5.18
CA ALA A 62 24.74 -21.99 6.21
C ALA A 62 23.75 -23.03 5.64
N PRO A 63 23.80 -24.29 6.11
CA PRO A 63 22.84 -25.29 5.68
C PRO A 63 21.41 -24.87 6.03
N ALA A 64 20.42 -25.41 5.33
CA ALA A 64 19.03 -25.22 5.68
C ALA A 64 18.76 -25.86 7.05
N PRO A 65 18.02 -25.20 7.95
CA PRO A 65 17.62 -25.83 9.19
C PRO A 65 16.67 -26.99 8.89
N THR A 66 16.86 -28.08 9.63
CA THR A 66 15.92 -29.21 9.70
C THR A 66 15.02 -28.99 10.91
N LEU A 67 13.72 -28.83 10.69
CA LEU A 67 12.73 -28.60 11.75
C LEU A 67 11.97 -29.88 12.03
N SER A 68 12.05 -30.35 13.28
CA SER A 68 11.20 -31.44 13.76
C SER A 68 9.73 -31.00 13.77
N MET A 69 8.81 -31.95 13.91
CA MET A 69 7.39 -31.64 14.09
C MET A 69 7.17 -30.79 15.36
N GLY A 70 7.96 -31.02 16.42
CA GLY A 70 7.93 -30.24 17.65
C GLY A 70 8.30 -28.77 17.43
N ASP A 71 9.37 -28.51 16.67
CA ASP A 71 9.80 -27.16 16.32
C ASP A 71 8.72 -26.41 15.51
N GLN A 72 8.08 -27.10 14.55
CA GLN A 72 7.02 -26.52 13.73
C GLN A 72 5.78 -26.15 14.56
N TRP A 73 5.40 -26.97 15.55
CA TRP A 73 4.33 -26.63 16.48
C TRP A 73 4.69 -25.45 17.38
N ALA A 74 5.94 -25.38 17.85
CA ALA A 74 6.43 -24.24 18.61
C ALA A 74 6.37 -22.95 17.78
N ASP A 75 6.80 -23.00 16.51
CA ASP A 75 6.71 -21.87 15.57
C ASP A 75 5.27 -21.42 15.35
N LEU A 76 4.33 -22.36 15.19
CA LEU A 76 2.90 -22.04 15.09
C LEU A 76 2.34 -21.42 16.37
N ALA A 77 2.75 -21.91 17.54
CA ALA A 77 2.33 -21.35 18.83
C ALA A 77 2.86 -19.92 19.02
N VAL A 78 4.12 -19.67 18.64
CA VAL A 78 4.70 -18.32 18.62
C VAL A 78 3.92 -17.44 17.63
N GLY A 79 3.64 -17.93 16.43
CA GLY A 79 2.84 -17.22 15.43
C GLY A 79 1.45 -16.85 15.95
N ALA A 80 0.76 -17.77 16.62
CA ALA A 80 -0.54 -17.53 17.24
C ALA A 80 -0.44 -16.47 18.37
N ALA A 81 0.58 -16.54 19.22
CA ALA A 81 0.82 -15.55 20.26
C ALA A 81 1.05 -14.15 19.65
N GLN A 82 1.84 -14.05 18.57
CA GLN A 82 2.06 -12.80 17.85
C GLN A 82 0.75 -12.24 17.27
N VAL A 83 -0.12 -13.08 16.69
CA VAL A 83 -1.46 -12.66 16.21
C VAL A 83 -2.30 -12.10 17.35
N VAL A 84 -2.35 -12.79 18.50
CA VAL A 84 -3.11 -12.34 19.68
C VAL A 84 -2.57 -11.00 20.20
N VAL A 85 -1.25 -10.88 20.35
CA VAL A 85 -0.59 -9.63 20.79
C VAL A 85 -0.90 -8.49 19.82
N GLY A 86 -0.80 -8.72 18.51
CA GLY A 86 -1.14 -7.74 17.49
C GLY A 86 -2.60 -7.29 17.54
N ALA A 87 -3.53 -8.24 17.70
CA ALA A 87 -4.95 -7.96 17.83
C ALA A 87 -5.27 -7.12 19.08
N VAL A 88 -4.68 -7.50 20.23
CA VAL A 88 -4.83 -6.76 21.49
C VAL A 88 -4.25 -5.34 21.37
N ALA A 89 -3.04 -5.20 20.81
CA ALA A 89 -2.41 -3.89 20.61
C ALA A 89 -3.25 -2.98 19.71
N ILE A 90 -3.76 -3.49 18.58
CA ILE A 90 -4.66 -2.75 17.70
C ILE A 90 -5.94 -2.34 18.43
N ALA A 91 -6.58 -3.27 19.15
CA ALA A 91 -7.81 -2.99 19.87
C ALA A 91 -7.59 -1.88 20.91
N LEU A 92 -6.55 -1.99 21.72
CA LEU A 92 -6.18 -0.99 22.73
C LEU A 92 -5.94 0.39 22.09
N VAL A 93 -5.10 0.47 21.05
CA VAL A 93 -4.84 1.74 20.36
C VAL A 93 -6.14 2.28 19.77
N TYR A 94 -6.93 1.46 19.09
CA TYR A 94 -8.20 1.86 18.50
C TYR A 94 -9.16 2.45 19.55
N PHE A 95 -9.34 1.77 20.69
CA PHE A 95 -10.22 2.24 21.77
C PHE A 95 -9.71 3.55 22.39
N VAL A 96 -8.41 3.65 22.66
CA VAL A 96 -7.80 4.88 23.20
C VAL A 96 -7.99 6.05 22.22
N ARG A 97 -7.76 5.82 20.93
CA ARG A 97 -7.93 6.87 19.91
C ARG A 97 -9.37 7.34 19.79
N ARG A 98 -10.33 6.41 19.76
CA ARG A 98 -11.75 6.74 19.67
C ARG A 98 -12.22 7.63 20.82
N ARG A 99 -11.61 7.50 22.00
CA ARG A 99 -11.95 8.28 23.19
C ARG A 99 -11.18 9.60 23.33
N LYS A 100 -9.91 9.64 22.91
CA LYS A 100 -8.99 10.73 23.29
C LYS A 100 -8.45 11.56 22.14
N LEU A 101 -8.61 11.16 20.88
CA LEU A 101 -7.97 11.84 19.77
C LEU A 101 -8.96 12.26 18.68
N PRO A 102 -8.78 13.46 18.09
CA PRO A 102 -9.58 13.89 16.95
C PRO A 102 -9.39 12.94 15.76
N ALA A 103 -10.41 12.84 14.90
CA ALA A 103 -10.33 12.10 13.66
C ALA A 103 -9.35 12.78 12.69
N VAL A 104 -8.12 12.28 12.61
CA VAL A 104 -7.08 12.75 11.66
C VAL A 104 -6.99 11.82 10.44
N TRP A 105 -7.91 10.88 10.30
CA TRP A 105 -7.90 9.95 9.17
C TRP A 105 -8.53 10.59 7.95
N PRO A 106 -7.93 10.42 6.76
CA PRO A 106 -8.65 10.71 5.53
C PRO A 106 -9.92 9.84 5.46
N ALA A 107 -10.94 10.35 4.78
CA ALA A 107 -12.15 9.59 4.49
C ALA A 107 -11.80 8.27 3.80
N ARG A 108 -12.58 7.21 4.06
CA ARG A 108 -12.25 5.88 3.54
C ARG A 108 -12.22 5.92 2.02
N SER A 109 -11.08 5.49 1.49
CA SER A 109 -10.80 5.27 0.08
C SER A 109 -11.44 4.03 -0.54
N GLY A 110 -12.23 4.11 -1.61
CA GLY A 110 -12.40 3.03 -2.59
C GLY A 110 -12.90 1.66 -2.12
N THR A 111 -12.80 0.69 -3.03
CA THR A 111 -13.33 -0.68 -2.87
C THR A 111 -12.23 -1.67 -2.46
N ALA A 112 -12.62 -2.85 -1.99
CA ALA A 112 -11.68 -3.94 -1.71
C ALA A 112 -10.88 -4.35 -2.96
N ARG A 113 -11.55 -4.40 -4.12
CA ARG A 113 -10.90 -4.63 -5.42
C ARG A 113 -9.81 -3.61 -5.73
N LYS A 114 -10.05 -2.32 -5.50
CA LYS A 114 -9.03 -1.27 -5.72
C LYS A 114 -7.84 -1.43 -4.78
N ALA A 115 -8.09 -1.75 -3.50
CA ALA A 115 -7.03 -2.03 -2.54
C ALA A 115 -6.20 -3.26 -2.95
N ALA A 116 -6.87 -4.35 -3.34
CA ALA A 116 -6.22 -5.58 -3.79
C ALA A 116 -5.35 -5.35 -5.04
N LEU A 117 -5.91 -4.70 -6.07
CA LEU A 117 -5.18 -4.36 -7.29
C LEU A 117 -3.95 -3.49 -6.99
N THR A 118 -4.09 -2.47 -6.16
CA THR A 118 -2.99 -1.57 -5.86
C THR A 118 -1.92 -2.27 -5.01
N TRP A 119 -2.34 -3.19 -4.15
CA TRP A 119 -1.42 -3.97 -3.33
C TRP A 119 -0.62 -4.98 -4.16
N CYS A 120 -1.29 -5.76 -5.01
CA CYS A 120 -0.64 -6.66 -5.97
C CYS A 120 0.28 -5.88 -6.93
N ALA A 121 -0.16 -4.73 -7.43
CA ALA A 121 0.66 -3.86 -8.28
C ALA A 121 1.93 -3.41 -7.56
N ALA A 122 1.83 -3.00 -6.28
CA ALA A 122 2.99 -2.57 -5.51
C ALA A 122 4.00 -3.70 -5.27
N ILE A 123 3.52 -4.92 -4.96
CA ILE A 123 4.39 -6.11 -4.83
C ILE A 123 5.04 -6.45 -6.17
N GLY A 124 4.28 -6.40 -7.26
CA GLY A 124 4.79 -6.61 -8.62
C GLY A 124 5.86 -5.59 -9.00
N ALA A 125 5.63 -4.31 -8.71
CA ALA A 125 6.60 -3.24 -8.94
C ALA A 125 7.88 -3.44 -8.11
N ALA A 126 7.75 -3.72 -6.81
CA ALA A 126 8.90 -4.00 -5.94
C ALA A 126 9.71 -5.20 -6.47
N SER A 127 9.03 -6.28 -6.87
CA SER A 127 9.68 -7.48 -7.40
C SER A 127 10.39 -7.21 -8.74
N ALA A 128 9.76 -6.45 -9.64
CA ALA A 128 10.35 -6.03 -10.91
C ALA A 128 11.58 -5.14 -10.71
N SER A 129 11.49 -4.15 -9.82
CA SER A 129 12.62 -3.27 -9.49
C SER A 129 13.80 -4.05 -8.94
N LEU A 130 13.55 -4.97 -8.00
CA LEU A 130 14.63 -5.78 -7.41
C LEU A 130 15.22 -6.77 -8.41
N LEU A 131 14.41 -7.33 -9.30
CA LEU A 131 14.91 -8.17 -10.40
C LEU A 131 15.86 -7.37 -11.31
N VAL A 132 15.49 -6.13 -11.68
CA VAL A 132 16.35 -5.25 -12.47
C VAL A 132 17.64 -4.91 -11.72
N LEU A 133 17.55 -4.49 -10.46
CA LEU A 133 18.74 -4.17 -9.65
C LEU A 133 19.67 -5.38 -9.47
N SER A 134 19.10 -6.58 -9.34
CA SER A 134 19.88 -7.82 -9.26
C SER A 134 20.54 -8.17 -10.59
N ARG A 135 19.88 -7.91 -11.73
CA ARG A 135 20.46 -8.12 -13.07
C ARG A 135 21.57 -7.12 -13.41
N LEU A 136 21.58 -5.98 -12.73
CA LEU A 136 22.63 -4.96 -12.84
C LEU A 136 23.75 -5.15 -11.81
N ASP A 137 23.76 -6.25 -11.06
CA ASP A 137 24.71 -6.55 -9.98
C ASP A 137 24.82 -5.47 -8.88
N ILE A 138 23.77 -4.64 -8.73
CA ILE A 138 23.71 -3.59 -7.69
C ILE A 138 23.35 -4.19 -6.33
N VAL A 139 22.45 -5.18 -6.33
CA VAL A 139 21.97 -5.83 -5.10
C VAL A 139 21.90 -7.34 -5.30
N ARG A 140 22.40 -8.10 -4.32
CA ARG A 140 22.24 -9.56 -4.31
C ARG A 140 20.92 -9.91 -3.65
N PHE A 141 20.02 -10.55 -4.40
CA PHE A 141 18.85 -11.22 -3.86
C PHE A 141 19.17 -12.71 -3.75
N SER A 142 19.50 -13.17 -2.54
CA SER A 142 19.75 -14.58 -2.29
C SER A 142 18.44 -15.25 -1.95
N PHE A 143 18.01 -16.22 -2.75
CA PHE A 143 16.96 -17.14 -2.30
C PHE A 143 17.51 -17.89 -1.09
N SER A 144 16.86 -17.76 0.07
CA SER A 144 17.22 -18.58 1.22
C SER A 144 16.86 -20.02 0.89
N VAL A 145 17.74 -20.95 1.26
CA VAL A 145 17.42 -22.37 1.15
C VAL A 145 16.28 -22.63 2.14
N PRO A 146 15.09 -23.09 1.69
CA PRO A 146 13.97 -23.34 2.59
C PRO A 146 14.35 -24.36 3.65
N ALA A 147 13.82 -24.20 4.86
CA ALA A 147 13.95 -25.21 5.90
C ALA A 147 13.40 -26.56 5.42
N SER A 148 14.14 -27.63 5.71
CA SER A 148 13.62 -28.99 5.63
C SER A 148 12.68 -29.20 6.82
N VAL A 149 11.47 -29.68 6.57
CA VAL A 149 10.44 -29.83 7.59
C VAL A 149 9.96 -31.26 7.64
N GLU A 150 9.56 -31.71 8.83
CA GLU A 150 8.94 -33.03 9.00
C GLU A 150 7.46 -33.07 8.57
N SER A 151 6.76 -31.92 8.57
CA SER A 151 5.33 -31.84 8.24
C SER A 151 5.02 -30.73 7.24
N ASP A 152 4.79 -31.12 5.99
CA ASP A 152 4.47 -30.19 4.92
C ASP A 152 3.22 -29.35 5.20
N TRP A 153 2.19 -29.96 5.80
CA TRP A 153 0.96 -29.26 6.17
C TRP A 153 1.18 -28.18 7.23
N LEU A 154 2.00 -28.43 8.26
CA LEU A 154 2.28 -27.41 9.28
C LEU A 154 3.06 -26.24 8.67
N ALA A 155 3.99 -26.51 7.76
CA ALA A 155 4.70 -25.47 7.04
C ALA A 155 3.78 -24.63 6.15
N VAL A 156 2.84 -25.26 5.43
CA VAL A 156 1.82 -24.56 4.63
C VAL A 156 0.96 -23.66 5.52
N VAL A 157 0.44 -24.18 6.63
CA VAL A 157 -0.40 -23.41 7.56
C VAL A 157 0.38 -22.21 8.12
N SER A 158 1.63 -22.44 8.55
CA SER A 158 2.50 -21.39 9.08
C SER A 158 2.75 -20.28 8.06
N ALA A 159 3.08 -20.64 6.82
CA ALA A 159 3.32 -19.70 5.74
C ALA A 159 2.08 -18.89 5.36
N LEU A 160 0.90 -19.53 5.26
CA LEU A 160 -0.35 -18.84 4.94
C LEU A 160 -0.80 -17.91 6.09
N ALA A 161 -0.44 -18.22 7.34
CA ALA A 161 -0.74 -17.40 8.51
C ALA A 161 0.17 -16.16 8.65
N VAL A 162 1.25 -16.04 7.86
CA VAL A 162 2.18 -14.89 7.94
C VAL A 162 1.46 -13.55 7.76
N GLY A 163 0.49 -13.47 6.84
CA GLY A 163 -0.31 -12.27 6.64
C GLY A 163 -1.08 -11.84 7.89
N LEU A 164 -1.65 -12.79 8.64
CA LEU A 164 -2.37 -12.52 9.90
C LEU A 164 -1.43 -12.02 10.99
N ARG A 165 -0.19 -12.50 10.99
CA ARG A 165 0.82 -12.19 11.99
C ARG A 165 1.43 -10.81 11.76
N GLU A 166 1.78 -10.51 10.52
CA GLU A 166 2.59 -9.33 10.19
C GLU A 166 1.77 -8.08 9.90
N GLU A 167 0.69 -8.17 9.11
CA GLU A 167 -0.05 -6.96 8.69
C GLU A 167 -0.66 -6.17 9.86
N PRO A 168 -1.22 -6.82 10.91
CA PRO A 168 -1.67 -6.09 12.08
C PRO A 168 -0.57 -5.27 12.76
N ILE A 169 0.60 -5.88 12.97
CA ILE A 169 1.68 -5.29 13.79
C ILE A 169 2.55 -4.32 12.98
N LEU A 170 2.87 -4.68 11.74
CA LEU A 170 3.79 -3.92 10.89
C LEU A 170 3.08 -2.87 10.03
N VAL A 171 1.76 -2.94 9.87
CA VAL A 171 1.02 -2.01 8.99
C VAL A 171 -0.08 -1.29 9.73
N ALA A 172 -1.01 -2.03 10.34
CA ALA A 172 -2.15 -1.38 10.97
C ALA A 172 -1.77 -0.62 12.24
N LEU A 173 -0.98 -1.24 13.12
CA LEU A 173 -0.58 -0.65 14.40
C LEU A 173 0.22 0.65 14.26
N PRO A 174 1.27 0.76 13.41
CA PRO A 174 2.02 2.01 13.24
C PRO A 174 1.14 3.14 12.71
N VAL A 175 0.28 2.85 11.73
CA VAL A 175 -0.67 3.82 11.18
C VAL A 175 -1.67 4.23 12.26
N LEU A 176 -2.27 3.28 12.97
CA LEU A 176 -3.21 3.55 14.03
C LEU A 176 -2.59 4.41 15.13
N LEU A 177 -1.37 4.11 15.56
CA LEU A 177 -0.71 4.81 16.65
C LEU A 177 -0.26 6.22 16.25
N LEU A 178 0.33 6.38 15.05
CA LEU A 178 1.13 7.56 14.70
C LEU A 178 0.46 8.52 13.71
N VAL A 179 -0.63 8.13 13.03
CA VAL A 179 -1.30 9.03 12.08
C VAL A 179 -1.86 10.27 12.77
N GLY A 180 -1.55 11.44 12.21
CA GLY A 180 -1.85 12.74 12.79
C GLY A 180 -0.78 13.26 13.77
N ARG A 181 0.26 12.46 14.02
CA ARG A 181 1.47 12.87 14.77
C ARG A 181 2.70 12.93 13.87
N LEU A 182 2.78 11.99 12.93
CA LEU A 182 3.82 11.94 11.91
C LEU A 182 3.19 12.04 10.52
N PRO A 183 3.92 12.61 9.54
CA PRO A 183 3.52 12.52 8.15
C PRO A 183 3.56 11.05 7.71
N ILE A 184 2.69 10.68 6.75
CA ILE A 184 2.52 9.28 6.34
C ILE A 184 3.82 8.65 5.83
N TRP A 185 4.68 9.41 5.14
CA TRP A 185 5.96 8.91 4.63
C TRP A 185 6.90 8.45 5.77
N ALA A 186 6.85 9.08 6.95
CA ALA A 186 7.66 8.68 8.09
C ALA A 186 7.15 7.38 8.72
N ILE A 187 5.82 7.19 8.75
CA ILE A 187 5.20 5.94 9.20
C ILE A 187 5.52 4.80 8.22
N MET A 188 5.48 5.10 6.90
CA MET A 188 5.88 4.17 5.85
C MET A 188 7.33 3.74 6.04
N ALA A 189 8.27 4.69 6.18
CA ALA A 189 9.70 4.42 6.37
C ALA A 189 9.94 3.55 7.61
N LEU A 190 9.38 3.92 8.76
CA LEU A 190 9.51 3.15 10.01
C LEU A 190 9.06 1.70 9.85
N SER A 191 7.84 1.51 9.35
CA SER A 191 7.22 0.19 9.18
C SER A 191 7.95 -0.66 8.14
N ALA A 192 8.37 -0.02 7.04
CA ALA A 192 9.12 -0.64 5.97
C ALA A 192 10.51 -1.10 6.43
N THR A 193 11.20 -0.30 7.25
CA THR A 193 12.49 -0.69 7.85
C THR A 193 12.31 -1.86 8.81
N MET A 194 11.34 -1.80 9.72
CA MET A 194 11.02 -2.90 10.63
C MET A 194 10.77 -4.19 9.85
N ARG A 195 9.95 -4.13 8.79
CA ARG A 195 9.72 -5.28 7.93
C ARG A 195 10.99 -5.72 7.20
N GLY A 196 11.71 -4.80 6.57
CA GLY A 196 12.95 -5.09 5.85
C GLY A 196 13.96 -5.88 6.70
N LEU A 197 14.11 -5.51 7.97
CA LEU A 197 14.99 -6.19 8.92
C LEU A 197 14.59 -7.66 9.15
N LEU A 198 13.29 -7.98 9.14
CA LEU A 198 12.83 -9.38 9.22
C LEU A 198 13.21 -10.20 8.00
N TYR A 199 13.40 -9.56 6.84
CA TYR A 199 13.68 -10.22 5.55
C TYR A 199 15.16 -10.17 5.16
N MET A 200 16.06 -9.76 6.07
CA MET A 200 17.50 -9.77 5.83
C MET A 200 18.08 -11.18 5.59
N TYR A 201 17.37 -12.24 5.97
CA TYR A 201 17.79 -13.62 5.67
C TYR A 201 17.84 -13.93 4.17
N PHE A 202 17.22 -13.11 3.32
CA PHE A 202 17.34 -13.14 1.86
C PHE A 202 18.47 -12.24 1.31
N GLY A 203 19.33 -11.71 2.20
CA GLY A 203 20.38 -10.76 1.87
C GLY A 203 19.89 -9.31 1.75
N GLY A 204 20.78 -8.43 1.25
CA GLY A 204 20.47 -7.01 1.07
C GLY A 204 19.34 -6.75 0.08
N GLY A 205 19.22 -7.56 -0.98
CA GLY A 205 18.09 -7.50 -1.90
C GLY A 205 16.76 -7.86 -1.23
N GLY A 206 16.77 -8.82 -0.31
CA GLY A 206 15.61 -9.19 0.51
C GLY A 206 15.10 -8.07 1.39
N PHE A 207 16.03 -7.39 2.09
CA PHE A 207 15.73 -6.19 2.87
C PHE A 207 15.06 -5.11 2.01
N LEU A 208 15.66 -4.78 0.87
CA LEU A 208 15.13 -3.73 -0.02
C LEU A 208 13.78 -4.10 -0.63
N TRP A 209 13.62 -5.36 -1.05
CA TRP A 209 12.33 -5.88 -1.51
C TRP A 209 11.24 -5.66 -0.46
N ALA A 210 11.49 -6.11 0.77
CA ALA A 210 10.58 -5.99 1.91
C ALA A 210 10.33 -4.56 2.35
N LEU A 211 11.32 -3.68 2.22
CA LEU A 211 11.18 -2.25 2.46
C LEU A 211 10.22 -1.62 1.44
N CYS A 212 10.40 -1.90 0.14
CA CYS A 212 9.56 -1.34 -0.92
C CYS A 212 8.10 -1.73 -0.76
N TRP A 213 7.81 -3.02 -0.64
CA TRP A 213 6.41 -3.45 -0.50
C TRP A 213 5.87 -3.11 0.90
N GLY A 214 6.67 -3.21 1.97
CA GLY A 214 6.25 -2.81 3.32
C GLY A 214 5.78 -1.35 3.41
N ALA A 215 6.49 -0.42 2.74
CA ALA A 215 6.07 0.97 2.64
C ALA A 215 4.73 1.11 1.89
N ALA A 216 4.57 0.39 0.79
CA ALA A 216 3.33 0.40 0.03
C ALA A 216 2.16 -0.23 0.81
N ALA A 217 2.39 -1.25 1.65
CA ALA A 217 1.36 -1.85 2.50
C ALA A 217 0.77 -0.81 3.46
N VAL A 218 1.65 -0.03 4.11
CA VAL A 218 1.27 1.12 4.96
C VAL A 218 0.42 2.12 4.19
N TRP A 219 0.85 2.50 2.99
CA TRP A 219 0.12 3.46 2.18
C TRP A 219 -1.26 2.91 1.76
N VAL A 220 -1.35 1.65 1.31
CA VAL A 220 -2.61 0.99 0.94
C VAL A 220 -3.54 0.92 2.15
N PHE A 221 -3.04 0.52 3.32
CA PHE A 221 -3.87 0.48 4.52
C PHE A 221 -4.36 1.88 4.93
N TYR A 222 -3.48 2.88 4.93
CA TYR A 222 -3.83 4.27 5.22
C TYR A 222 -4.92 4.79 4.27
N ARG A 223 -4.82 4.48 2.98
CA ARG A 223 -5.76 4.92 1.94
C ARG A 223 -7.11 4.19 2.01
N TYR A 224 -7.10 2.85 2.03
CA TYR A 224 -8.31 2.04 1.83
C TYR A 224 -8.93 1.52 3.13
N ARG A 225 -8.16 1.45 4.22
CA ARG A 225 -8.56 0.94 5.54
C ARG A 225 -9.17 -0.47 5.48
N ARG A 226 -8.50 -1.37 4.77
CA ARG A 226 -8.94 -2.76 4.55
C ARG A 226 -7.82 -3.73 4.92
N LEU A 227 -7.56 -3.88 6.21
CA LEU A 227 -6.50 -4.76 6.72
C LEU A 227 -6.64 -6.20 6.23
N TRP A 228 -7.87 -6.73 6.18
CA TRP A 228 -8.11 -8.10 5.71
C TRP A 228 -7.63 -8.35 4.27
N VAL A 229 -7.63 -7.32 3.40
CA VAL A 229 -7.13 -7.45 2.02
C VAL A 229 -5.62 -7.66 2.03
N LEU A 230 -4.90 -6.92 2.87
CA LEU A 230 -3.45 -7.07 3.02
C LEU A 230 -3.12 -8.44 3.61
N ILE A 231 -3.85 -8.86 4.66
CA ILE A 231 -3.72 -10.18 5.27
C ILE A 231 -3.91 -11.28 4.23
N ALA A 232 -5.00 -11.22 3.44
CA ALA A 232 -5.32 -12.25 2.47
C ALA A 232 -4.30 -12.32 1.33
N ILE A 233 -3.87 -11.17 0.79
CA ILE A 233 -2.89 -11.15 -0.31
C ILE A 233 -1.51 -11.57 0.19
N HIS A 234 -1.07 -11.07 1.34
CA HIS A 234 0.22 -11.46 1.89
C HIS A 234 0.21 -12.95 2.29
N GLY A 235 -0.83 -13.42 2.97
CA GLY A 235 -0.96 -14.81 3.37
C GLY A 235 -1.08 -15.75 2.17
N LEU A 236 -1.96 -15.46 1.21
CA LEU A 236 -2.27 -16.39 0.11
C LEU A 236 -1.42 -16.15 -1.14
N VAL A 237 -1.43 -14.94 -1.68
CA VAL A 237 -0.81 -14.66 -2.99
C VAL A 237 0.71 -14.71 -2.89
N MET A 238 1.31 -14.11 -1.85
CA MET A 238 2.76 -14.08 -1.70
C MET A 238 3.38 -15.40 -1.24
N ASN A 239 2.57 -16.30 -0.67
CA ASN A 239 3.03 -17.61 -0.18
C ASN A 239 2.43 -18.78 -0.95
N ILE A 240 1.77 -18.55 -2.08
CA ILE A 240 1.06 -19.61 -2.82
C ILE A 240 1.98 -20.78 -3.20
N GLN A 241 3.26 -20.50 -3.47
CA GLN A 241 4.28 -21.50 -3.78
C GLN A 241 4.50 -22.53 -2.67
N VAL A 242 4.14 -22.23 -1.40
CA VAL A 242 4.28 -23.19 -0.30
C VAL A 242 3.37 -24.41 -0.48
N LEU A 243 2.27 -24.27 -1.25
CA LEU A 243 1.34 -25.37 -1.52
C LEU A 243 1.98 -26.50 -2.35
N ASP A 244 3.10 -26.25 -3.02
CA ASP A 244 3.90 -27.28 -3.68
C ASP A 244 4.28 -28.43 -2.73
N ARG A 245 4.48 -28.13 -1.45
CA ARG A 245 4.82 -29.13 -0.44
C ARG A 245 3.74 -30.20 -0.24
N VAL A 246 2.48 -29.90 -0.56
CA VAL A 246 1.34 -30.81 -0.33
C VAL A 246 0.64 -31.24 -1.61
N ILE A 247 1.00 -30.66 -2.76
CA ILE A 247 0.45 -31.03 -4.05
C ILE A 247 1.39 -32.08 -4.67
N PRO A 248 0.90 -33.31 -4.94
CA PRO A 248 1.74 -34.37 -5.51
C PRO A 248 1.95 -34.14 -7.02
N SER A 249 2.71 -33.10 -7.39
CA SER A 249 3.07 -32.78 -8.76
C SER A 249 4.43 -32.10 -8.79
N GLU A 250 5.36 -32.64 -9.59
CA GLU A 250 6.71 -32.10 -9.76
C GLU A 250 6.74 -30.68 -10.34
N ASN A 251 5.62 -30.21 -10.91
CA ASN A 251 5.49 -28.89 -11.52
C ASN A 251 4.66 -27.90 -10.68
N ALA A 252 4.15 -28.29 -9.51
CA ALA A 252 3.21 -27.45 -8.75
C ALA A 252 3.83 -26.11 -8.35
N ALA A 253 5.06 -26.07 -7.80
CA ALA A 253 5.76 -24.84 -7.47
C ALA A 253 5.88 -23.90 -8.66
N THR A 254 6.33 -24.41 -9.80
CA THR A 254 6.53 -23.63 -11.03
C THR A 254 5.20 -23.04 -11.52
N VAL A 255 4.14 -23.84 -11.56
CA VAL A 255 2.82 -23.40 -11.99
C VAL A 255 2.25 -22.35 -11.04
N LEU A 256 2.30 -22.58 -9.73
CA LEU A 256 1.78 -21.66 -8.71
C LEU A 256 2.56 -20.35 -8.69
N GLN A 257 3.87 -20.40 -8.83
CA GLN A 257 4.71 -19.21 -8.94
C GLN A 257 4.42 -18.45 -10.25
N GLY A 258 4.19 -19.16 -11.36
CA GLY A 258 3.77 -18.55 -12.62
C GLY A 258 2.44 -17.82 -12.49
N ILE A 259 1.44 -18.45 -11.85
CA ILE A 259 0.14 -17.82 -11.55
C ILE A 259 0.33 -16.58 -10.68
N ASN A 260 1.16 -16.65 -9.65
CA ASN A 260 1.48 -15.51 -8.78
C ASN A 260 2.04 -14.33 -9.59
N ILE A 261 3.09 -14.59 -10.40
CA ILE A 261 3.71 -13.58 -11.26
C ILE A 261 2.68 -12.95 -12.20
N LEU A 262 1.85 -13.76 -12.86
CA LEU A 262 0.80 -13.27 -13.77
C LEU A 262 -0.18 -12.36 -13.04
N ILE A 263 -0.64 -12.73 -11.84
CA ILE A 263 -1.55 -11.90 -11.03
C ILE A 263 -0.90 -10.55 -10.68
N LEU A 264 0.35 -10.58 -10.20
CA LEU A 264 1.06 -9.38 -9.76
C LEU A 264 1.35 -8.42 -10.93
N PHE A 265 1.84 -8.94 -12.06
CA PHE A 265 2.14 -8.13 -13.23
C PHE A 265 0.89 -7.67 -13.98
N ALA A 266 -0.17 -8.50 -14.04
CA ALA A 266 -1.46 -8.05 -14.57
C ALA A 266 -2.04 -6.91 -13.73
N ALA A 267 -1.97 -7.00 -12.39
CA ALA A 267 -2.39 -5.92 -11.51
C ALA A 267 -1.54 -4.66 -11.71
N LEU A 268 -0.22 -4.80 -11.88
CA LEU A 268 0.70 -3.69 -12.16
C LEU A 268 0.36 -3.00 -13.49
N LEU A 269 0.19 -3.77 -14.56
CA LEU A 269 -0.19 -3.24 -15.88
C LEU A 269 -1.56 -2.57 -15.83
N TRP A 270 -2.54 -3.20 -15.19
CA TRP A 270 -3.87 -2.60 -14.99
C TRP A 270 -3.81 -1.29 -14.21
N TRP A 271 -2.86 -1.18 -13.28
CA TRP A 271 -2.68 0.03 -12.47
C TRP A 271 -1.91 1.12 -13.24
N LEU A 272 -0.87 0.77 -14.00
CA LEU A 272 -0.04 1.73 -14.74
C LEU A 272 -0.67 2.20 -16.05
N ALA A 273 -1.28 1.31 -16.83
CA ALA A 273 -1.70 1.61 -18.20
C ALA A 273 -2.67 2.80 -18.31
N PRO A 274 -3.73 2.91 -17.48
CA PRO A 274 -4.63 4.08 -17.55
C PRO A 274 -3.90 5.40 -17.26
N ARG A 275 -2.98 5.39 -16.29
CA ARG A 275 -2.21 6.58 -15.89
C ARG A 275 -1.20 7.00 -16.95
N ALA A 276 -0.55 6.01 -17.59
CA ALA A 276 0.35 6.27 -18.70
C ALA A 276 -0.44 6.86 -19.89
N LEU A 277 -1.58 6.26 -20.24
CA LEU A 277 -2.44 6.75 -21.31
C LEU A 277 -2.94 8.17 -21.04
N GLU A 278 -3.39 8.48 -19.82
CA GLU A 278 -3.78 9.84 -19.41
C GLU A 278 -2.63 10.87 -19.58
N ALA A 279 -1.39 10.47 -19.28
CA ALA A 279 -0.22 11.34 -19.44
C ALA A 279 0.17 11.58 -20.91
N PHE A 280 0.00 10.57 -21.77
CA PHE A 280 0.32 10.67 -23.21
C PHE A 280 -0.81 11.28 -24.05
N LEU A 281 -2.05 11.19 -23.57
CA LEU A 281 -3.24 11.64 -24.27
C LEU A 281 -4.10 12.59 -23.41
N PRO A 282 -3.53 13.72 -22.94
CA PRO A 282 -4.21 14.60 -21.99
C PRO A 282 -5.53 15.18 -22.51
N ASN A 283 -5.72 15.27 -23.84
CA ASN A 283 -6.87 15.91 -24.47
C ASN A 283 -7.90 14.95 -25.10
N THR A 284 -7.65 13.63 -25.19
CA THR A 284 -8.62 12.70 -25.82
C THR A 284 -9.44 11.89 -24.81
N VAL A 285 -9.02 11.83 -23.54
CA VAL A 285 -9.75 11.07 -22.49
C VAL A 285 -10.77 11.92 -21.72
N ALA A 286 -10.69 13.26 -21.78
CA ALA A 286 -11.68 14.16 -21.19
C ALA A 286 -13.11 13.96 -21.75
N VAL A 287 -13.26 13.27 -22.88
CA VAL A 287 -14.56 12.97 -23.51
C VAL A 287 -15.21 11.69 -22.95
N ARG A 288 -14.46 10.83 -22.23
CA ARG A 288 -14.99 9.61 -21.62
C ARG A 288 -14.79 9.65 -20.11
N TYR A 289 -15.70 10.29 -19.40
CA TYR A 289 -16.30 9.81 -18.15
C TYR A 289 -17.08 10.97 -17.49
N GLY A 290 -18.30 11.22 -17.96
CA GLY A 290 -19.39 11.64 -17.08
C GLY A 290 -19.35 13.04 -16.44
N ASP A 291 -18.90 14.07 -17.16
CA ASP A 291 -19.41 15.42 -16.88
C ASP A 291 -20.53 15.75 -17.87
N ALA A 292 -21.77 15.65 -17.41
CA ALA A 292 -22.93 16.22 -18.08
C ALA A 292 -22.99 17.76 -17.95
N THR A 293 -21.89 18.40 -17.53
CA THR A 293 -21.81 19.83 -17.22
C THR A 293 -20.56 20.52 -17.76
N VAL A 294 -19.76 19.87 -18.61
CA VAL A 294 -18.86 20.66 -19.47
C VAL A 294 -19.75 21.25 -20.56
N GLU A 295 -20.16 22.50 -20.36
CA GLU A 295 -20.59 23.37 -21.44
C GLU A 295 -19.54 23.26 -22.55
N THR A 296 -19.86 22.45 -23.55
CA THR A 296 -19.09 22.38 -24.77
C THR A 296 -19.08 23.78 -25.34
N THR A 297 -17.93 24.45 -25.33
CA THR A 297 -17.70 25.60 -26.20
C THR A 297 -18.02 25.12 -27.62
N PRO A 298 -19.10 25.61 -28.26
CA PRO A 298 -19.70 24.93 -29.41
C PRO A 298 -18.79 24.90 -30.65
N MET A 299 -17.72 25.70 -30.68
CA MET A 299 -16.85 25.81 -31.85
C MET A 299 -15.98 24.58 -32.14
N VAL A 300 -15.58 23.78 -31.15
CA VAL A 300 -14.61 22.69 -31.40
C VAL A 300 -15.30 21.39 -31.84
N ALA A 301 -16.54 21.16 -31.39
CA ALA A 301 -17.28 19.95 -31.74
C ALA A 301 -17.79 19.98 -33.19
N GLU A 302 -18.16 21.15 -33.71
CA GLU A 302 -18.73 21.25 -35.06
C GLU A 302 -17.65 21.09 -36.17
N VAL A 303 -16.44 21.59 -35.93
CA VAL A 303 -15.31 21.51 -36.89
C VAL A 303 -14.80 20.08 -37.08
N VAL A 304 -14.81 19.26 -36.03
CA VAL A 304 -14.31 17.87 -36.12
C VAL A 304 -15.35 16.92 -36.70
N LEU A 305 -16.64 17.20 -36.51
CA LEU A 305 -17.73 16.32 -36.94
C LEU A 305 -18.29 16.64 -38.33
N ASN A 306 -18.06 17.84 -38.87
CA ASN A 306 -18.49 18.23 -40.22
C ASN A 306 -17.42 19.12 -40.91
N PRO A 307 -16.32 18.53 -41.41
CA PRO A 307 -15.27 19.29 -42.11
C PRO A 307 -15.78 19.96 -43.41
N GLU A 308 -16.95 19.55 -43.90
CA GLU A 308 -17.59 20.08 -45.12
C GLU A 308 -18.30 21.43 -44.90
N LYS A 309 -18.51 21.85 -43.64
CA LYS A 309 -19.12 23.14 -43.30
C LYS A 309 -18.13 24.31 -43.20
N LEU A 310 -16.83 24.05 -43.30
CA LEU A 310 -15.84 25.11 -43.39
C LEU A 310 -15.88 25.70 -44.80
N ASP A 311 -16.70 26.74 -45.01
CA ASP A 311 -16.60 27.59 -46.20
C ASP A 311 -15.29 28.39 -46.10
N PRO A 312 -14.27 28.08 -46.92
CA PRO A 312 -12.96 28.73 -46.82
C PRO A 312 -13.00 30.23 -47.16
N ASP A 313 -14.12 30.74 -47.69
CA ASP A 313 -14.29 32.16 -48.01
C ASP A 313 -15.05 32.96 -46.92
N GLU A 314 -15.50 32.34 -45.84
CA GLU A 314 -16.28 33.03 -44.79
C GLU A 314 -15.45 34.13 -44.08
N SER A 315 -14.14 33.89 -43.88
CA SER A 315 -13.24 34.87 -43.26
C SER A 315 -12.96 36.12 -44.11
N ARG A 316 -13.38 36.15 -45.38
CA ARG A 316 -13.24 37.33 -46.26
C ARG A 316 -14.44 38.27 -46.21
N ARG A 317 -15.55 37.84 -45.60
CA ARG A 317 -16.80 38.63 -45.56
C ARG A 317 -16.96 39.47 -44.30
N GLU A 318 -16.13 39.27 -43.29
CA GLU A 318 -16.17 40.10 -42.09
C GLU A 318 -15.48 41.46 -42.34
N PRO A 319 -16.21 42.59 -42.20
CA PRO A 319 -15.61 43.90 -42.36
C PRO A 319 -14.60 44.17 -41.23
N PRO A 320 -13.49 44.88 -41.51
CA PRO A 320 -12.48 45.16 -40.50
C PRO A 320 -13.10 45.95 -39.34
N VAL A 321 -12.97 45.39 -38.14
CA VAL A 321 -13.31 46.06 -36.89
C VAL A 321 -12.40 47.28 -36.77
N LYS A 322 -13.00 48.48 -36.80
CA LYS A 322 -12.25 49.73 -36.58
C LYS A 322 -11.72 49.76 -35.14
N PRO A 323 -10.50 50.29 -34.94
CA PRO A 323 -9.86 50.38 -33.63
C PRO A 323 -10.61 51.29 -32.65
#